data_AF-A0A3P8VBK9-F1
#
_entry.id   AF-A0A3P8VBK9-F1
#
_cell.length_a   1.000
_cell.length_b   1.000
_cell.length_c   1.000
_cell.angle_alpha   90.00
_cell.angle_beta   90.00
_cell.angle_gamma   90.00
#
_symmetry.space_group_name_H-M   'P 1'
#
loop_
_entity.id
_entity.type
_entity.pdbx_description
1 polymer ?
#
loop_
_entity_poly.entity_id
_entity_poly.type
_entity_poly.pdbx_seq_one_letter_code
_entity_poly.pdbx_strand_id
1 'polypeptide(L)' 'CGPGKRCKINRRSKPRCVCAPDCSNITWKGPVCGSDGKTYNDECALLKAKCKGQPDLDVQYQGKCKSK' A
#
# COMPACT_ATOMS: atom_id res chain seq x y z
N CYS A 1 -10.02 -6.84 13.15
CA CYS A 1 -9.26 -6.86 11.88
C CYS A 1 -7.75 -6.89 12.08
N GLY A 2 -7.21 -6.39 13.20
CA GLY A 2 -5.78 -6.30 13.44
C GLY A 2 -5.19 -4.96 12.99
N PRO A 3 -3.89 -4.71 13.25
CA PRO A 3 -3.20 -3.47 12.91
C PRO A 3 -3.20 -3.21 11.39
N GLY A 4 -3.27 -1.94 10.99
CA GLY A 4 -3.28 -1.52 9.58
C GLY A 4 -4.52 -1.94 8.78
N LYS A 5 -5.58 -2.42 9.43
CA LYS A 5 -6.84 -2.82 8.80
C LYS A 5 -8.03 -2.19 9.50
N ARG A 6 -9.03 -1.77 8.72
CA ARG A 6 -10.30 -1.23 9.21
C ARG A 6 -11.47 -2.11 8.78
N CYS A 7 -12.53 -2.15 9.60
CA CYS A 7 -13.78 -2.80 9.21
C CYS A 7 -14.55 -1.90 8.23
N LYS A 8 -14.99 -2.44 7.10
CA LYS A 8 -15.87 -1.77 6.13
C LYS A 8 -16.97 -2.73 5.71
N ILE A 9 -18.21 -2.27 5.73
CA ILE A 9 -19.36 -3.03 5.19
C ILE A 9 -19.23 -3.10 3.67
N ASN A 10 -19.36 -4.29 3.10
CA ASN A 10 -19.35 -4.49 1.65
C ASN A 10 -20.77 -4.33 1.05
N ARG A 11 -20.89 -4.43 -0.29
CA ARG A 11 -22.19 -4.32 -1.00
C ARG A 11 -23.24 -5.38 -0.61
N ARG A 12 -22.84 -6.45 0.10
CA ARG A 12 -23.71 -7.52 0.59
C ARG A 12 -24.08 -7.33 2.07
N SER A 13 -23.90 -6.12 2.62
CA SER A 13 -24.12 -5.79 4.03
C SER A 13 -23.31 -6.65 5.02
N LYS A 14 -22.20 -7.24 4.58
CA LYS A 14 -21.32 -8.06 5.43
C LYS A 14 -20.06 -7.26 5.84
N PRO A 15 -19.64 -7.33 7.12
CA PRO A 15 -18.41 -6.71 7.56
C PRO A 15 -17.21 -7.40 6.92
N ARG A 16 -16.30 -6.60 6.35
CA ARG A 16 -15.03 -7.05 5.78
C ARG A 16 -13.88 -6.22 6.34
N CYS A 17 -12.77 -6.88 6.62
CA CYS A 17 -11.53 -6.21 6.97
C CYS A 17 -10.84 -5.73 5.69
N VAL A 18 -10.60 -4.43 5.59
CA VAL A 18 -9.89 -3.82 4.46
C VAL A 18 -8.58 -3.21 4.93
N CYS A 19 -7.55 -3.27 4.08
CA CYS A 19 -6.26 -2.64 4.37
C CYS A 19 -6.42 -1.11 4.39
N ALA A 20 -6.02 -0.53 5.51
CA ALA A 20 -6.00 0.89 5.81
C ALA A 20 -4.72 1.19 6.59
N PRO A 21 -3.54 1.13 5.94
CA PRO A 21 -2.29 1.53 6.58
C PRO A 21 -2.36 3.00 6.98
N ASP A 22 -1.63 3.38 8.02
CA ASP A 22 -1.46 4.78 8.38
C ASP A 22 -0.49 5.43 7.39
N CYS A 23 -0.95 6.48 6.71
CA CYS A 23 -0.21 7.21 5.69
C CYS A 23 0.05 8.67 6.09
N SER A 24 -0.20 9.02 7.35
CA SER A 24 -0.09 10.38 7.86
C SER A 24 1.36 10.86 7.94
N ASN A 25 2.30 9.96 8.24
CA ASN A 25 3.73 10.26 8.38
C ASN A 25 4.52 10.17 7.05
N ILE A 26 3.84 9.94 5.93
CA ILE A 26 4.50 9.84 4.61
C ILE A 26 4.75 11.25 4.07
N THR A 27 6.01 11.67 4.06
CA THR A 27 6.44 12.98 3.54
C THR A 27 6.45 13.03 2.01
N TRP A 28 6.87 11.94 1.35
CA TRP A 28 6.94 11.87 -0.11
C TRP A 28 5.56 11.55 -0.73
N LYS A 29 5.02 12.47 -1.51
CA LYS A 29 3.71 12.32 -2.19
C LYS A 29 3.82 11.89 -3.66
N GLY A 30 5.04 11.69 -4.15
CA GLY A 30 5.28 11.26 -5.52
C GLY A 30 5.30 9.74 -5.67
N PRO A 31 5.50 9.23 -6.91
CA PRO A 31 5.63 7.80 -7.16
C PRO A 31 6.83 7.20 -6.44
N VAL A 32 6.77 5.89 -6.18
CA VAL A 32 7.85 5.11 -5.60
C VAL A 32 8.06 3.83 -6.40
N CYS A 33 9.29 3.34 -6.45
CA CYS A 33 9.60 2.03 -7.00
C CYS A 33 9.62 1.00 -5.88
N GLY A 34 8.82 -0.05 -6.00
CA GLY A 34 8.78 -1.16 -5.05
C GLY A 34 9.94 -2.14 -5.25
N SER A 35 10.24 -2.92 -4.21
CA SER A 35 11.20 -4.04 -4.26
C SER A 35 10.80 -5.14 -5.25
N ASP A 36 9.53 -5.16 -5.68
CA ASP A 36 8.97 -6.01 -6.73
C ASP A 36 9.22 -5.47 -8.16
N GLY A 37 9.93 -4.34 -8.29
CA GLY A 37 10.20 -3.67 -9.56
C GLY A 37 8.99 -2.95 -10.15
N LYS A 38 7.89 -2.78 -9.40
CA LYS A 38 6.70 -2.05 -9.85
C LYS A 38 6.68 -0.63 -9.33
N THR A 39 6.17 0.27 -10.18
CA THR A 39 5.93 1.65 -9.76
C THR A 39 4.58 1.75 -9.04
N TYR A 40 4.59 2.33 -7.85
CA TYR A 40 3.41 2.68 -7.08
C TYR A 40 3.20 4.20 -7.14
N ASN A 41 1.94 4.65 -7.19
CA ASN A 41 1.60 6.08 -7.30
C ASN A 41 2.15 6.92 -6.14
N ASP A 42 2.21 6.31 -4.96
CA ASP A 42 2.80 6.86 -3.74
C ASP A 42 3.16 5.69 -2.80
N GLU A 43 3.85 6.03 -1.71
CA GLU A 43 4.21 5.06 -0.67
C GLU A 43 2.97 4.46 0.04
N CYS A 44 1.87 5.22 0.17
CA CYS A 44 0.64 4.71 0.79
C CYS A 44 0.00 3.58 -0.04
N ALA A 45 0.07 3.67 -1.37
CA ALA A 45 -0.38 2.66 -2.30
C ALA A 45 0.48 1.39 -2.18
N LEU A 46 1.79 1.55 -2.01
CA LEU A 46 2.71 0.44 -1.74
C LEU A 46 2.37 -0.24 -0.41
N LEU A 47 2.21 0.50 0.69
CA LEU A 47 1.82 -0.06 1.99
C LEU A 47 0.47 -0.80 1.93
N LYS A 48 -0.48 -0.29 1.13
CA LYS A 48 -1.77 -0.97 0.92
C LYS A 48 -1.58 -2.27 0.15
N ALA A 49 -0.69 -2.33 -0.83
CA ALA A 49 -0.34 -3.57 -1.54
C ALA A 49 0.37 -4.56 -0.61
N LYS A 50 1.29 -4.08 0.23
CA LYS A 50 1.97 -4.86 1.28
C LYS A 50 0.97 -5.57 2.18
N CYS A 51 0.03 -4.82 2.76
CA CYS A 51 -1.03 -5.36 3.61
C CYS A 51 -1.97 -6.36 2.91
N LYS A 52 -2.19 -6.21 1.59
CA LYS A 52 -3.13 -7.06 0.84
C LYS A 52 -2.59 -8.46 0.55
N GLY A 53 -1.26 -8.63 0.49
CA GLY A 53 -0.69 -9.95 0.20
C GLY A 53 0.76 -9.94 -0.28
N GLN A 54 1.51 -8.87 -0.07
CA GLN A 54 2.93 -8.82 -0.41
C GLN A 54 3.75 -8.41 0.82
N PRO A 55 3.91 -9.30 1.83
CA PRO A 55 4.49 -8.94 3.12
C PRO A 55 5.92 -8.38 3.01
N ASP A 56 6.69 -8.83 2.01
CA ASP A 56 8.08 -8.42 1.77
C ASP A 56 8.20 -7.21 0.82
N LEU A 57 7.07 -6.62 0.41
CA LEU A 57 7.07 -5.43 -0.44
C LEU A 57 7.56 -4.22 0.35
N ASP A 58 8.56 -3.54 -0.18
CA ASP A 58 9.12 -2.33 0.42
C ASP A 58 9.47 -1.30 -0.65
N VAL A 59 9.71 -0.05 -0.24
CA VAL A 59 10.15 1.00 -1.15
C VAL A 59 11.63 0.76 -1.46
N GLN A 60 11.97 0.53 -2.72
CA GLN A 60 13.36 0.45 -3.15
C GLN A 60 13.97 1.84 -3.33
N TYR A 61 13.23 2.77 -3.95
CA TYR A 61 13.62 4.18 -4.09
C TYR A 61 12.42 5.07 -4.42
N GLN A 62 12.57 6.38 -4.15
CA GLN A 62 11.61 7.41 -4.55
C GLN A 62 11.68 7.67 -6.06
N GLY A 63 10.52 7.85 -6.70
CA GLY A 63 10.38 8.00 -8.14
C GLY A 63 9.80 6.76 -8.84
N LYS A 64 9.62 6.84 -10.15
CA LYS A 64 9.16 5.69 -10.95
C LYS A 64 10.30 4.69 -11.12
N CYS A 65 9.96 3.41 -11.24
CA CYS A 65 10.93 2.40 -11.60
C CYS A 65 11.54 2.70 -12.98
N LYS A 66 12.85 2.55 -13.11
CA LYS A 66 13.52 2.64 -14.41
C LYS A 66 13.14 1.41 -15.23
N SER A 67 12.56 1.62 -16.41
CA SER A 67 12.43 0.53 -17.39
C SER A 67 13.84 0.17 -17.86
N LYS A 68 14.19 -1.12 -17.82
CA LYS A 68 15.38 -1.62 -18.50
C LYS A 68 15.18 -1.57 -20.00
#